data_AF-A0A438W3Q6-F1
#
_entry.id   AF-A0A438W3Q6-F1
#
_cell.length_a   1.000
_cell.length_b   1.000
_cell.length_c   1.000
_cell.angle_alpha   90.00
_cell.angle_beta   90.00
_cell.angle_gamma   90.00
#
_symmetry.space_group_name_H-M   'P 1'
#
loop_
_entity.id
_entity.type
_entity.pdbx_description
1 polymer ?
#
loop_
_entity_poly.entity_id
_entity_poly.type
_entity_poly.pdbx_seq_one_letter_code
_entity_poly.pdbx_strand_id
1 'polypeptide(L)'
;QNDKGFKTELRILSIFIVESLVNILGFILAKMPHSWFLRCIKAVAWLMKTFDRRRYFDAKANLDFVFGDSKSEEEKKRIIKKGYENFAFIILETIRVIFIPKDEYD
;
A
#
# COMPACT_ATOMS: atom_id res chain seq x y z
N GLN A 1 -8.87 38.28 -4.13
CA GLN A 1 -7.61 37.87 -4.80
C GLN A 1 -6.61 37.27 -3.82
N ASN A 2 -6.45 37.82 -2.60
CA ASN A 2 -5.51 37.34 -1.59
C ASN A 2 -5.69 35.85 -1.16
N ASP A 3 -6.94 35.40 -0.98
CA ASP A 3 -7.25 34.02 -0.56
C ASP A 3 -6.92 32.96 -1.65
N LYS A 4 -6.98 33.33 -2.93
CA LYS A 4 -6.60 32.42 -4.04
C LYS A 4 -5.08 32.22 -4.12
N GLY A 5 -4.30 33.27 -3.84
CA GLY A 5 -2.84 33.20 -3.79
C GLY A 5 -2.37 32.28 -2.66
N PHE A 6 -2.87 32.52 -1.45
CA PHE A 6 -2.53 31.72 -0.27
C PHE A 6 -2.88 30.22 -0.42
N LYS A 7 -4.07 29.88 -0.94
CA LYS A 7 -4.44 28.49 -1.23
C LYS A 7 -3.52 27.81 -2.25
N THR A 8 -3.00 28.58 -3.21
CA THR A 8 -2.10 28.07 -4.24
C THR A 8 -0.71 27.77 -3.65
N GLU A 9 -0.18 28.67 -2.82
CA GLU A 9 1.09 28.45 -2.11
C GLU A 9 1.01 27.25 -1.16
N LEU A 10 -0.09 27.11 -0.40
CA LEU A 10 -0.31 25.94 0.46
C LEU A 10 -0.37 24.64 -0.34
N ARG A 11 -0.99 24.67 -1.53
CA ARG A 11 -1.04 23.50 -2.42
C ARG A 11 0.34 23.14 -2.97
N ILE A 12 1.15 24.13 -3.33
CA ILE A 12 2.52 23.90 -3.79
C ILE A 12 3.36 23.31 -2.65
N LEU A 13 3.28 23.89 -1.45
CA LEU A 13 3.96 23.39 -0.27
C LEU A 13 3.55 21.95 0.06
N SER A 14 2.25 21.63 -0.01
CA SER A 14 1.79 20.27 0.26
C SER A 14 2.29 19.26 -0.77
N ILE A 15 2.38 19.65 -2.05
CA ILE A 15 3.00 18.82 -3.10
C ILE A 15 4.47 18.54 -2.75
N PHE A 16 5.25 19.57 -2.43
CA PHE A 16 6.67 19.40 -2.07
C PHE A 16 6.86 18.52 -0.83
N ILE A 17 6.01 18.66 0.18
CA ILE A 17 6.05 17.83 1.38
C ILE A 17 5.76 16.38 1.02
N VAL A 18 4.69 16.11 0.26
CA VAL A 18 4.33 14.74 -0.14
C VAL A 18 5.43 14.11 -1.00
N GLU A 19 5.95 14.85 -1.98
CA GLU A 19 7.05 14.41 -2.84
C GLU A 19 8.29 14.06 -2.01
N SER A 20 8.69 14.95 -1.10
CA SER A 20 9.84 14.71 -0.21
C SER A 20 9.64 13.46 0.65
N LEU A 21 8.45 13.29 1.23
CA LEU A 21 8.13 12.12 2.05
C LEU A 21 8.16 10.81 1.25
N VAL A 22 7.58 10.81 0.05
CA VAL A 22 7.57 9.63 -0.83
C VAL A 22 8.98 9.29 -1.30
N ASN A 23 9.80 10.29 -1.64
CA ASN A 23 11.19 10.09 -2.06
C ASN A 23 12.04 9.51 -0.92
N ILE A 24 11.92 10.06 0.28
CA ILE A 24 12.61 9.53 1.48
C ILE A 24 12.17 8.09 1.74
N LEU A 25 10.87 7.81 1.69
CA LEU A 25 10.33 6.47 1.88
C LEU A 25 10.89 5.49 0.83
N GLY A 26 10.84 5.86 -0.45
CA GLY A 26 11.36 5.03 -1.55
C GLY A 26 12.84 4.72 -1.42
N PHE A 27 13.65 5.72 -1.07
CA PHE A 27 15.07 5.53 -0.81
C PHE A 27 15.33 4.55 0.35
N ILE A 28 14.61 4.70 1.48
CA ILE A 28 14.71 3.80 2.62
C ILE A 28 14.31 2.37 2.23
N LEU A 29 13.18 2.21 1.52
CA LEU A 29 12.70 0.91 1.07
C LEU A 29 13.68 0.23 0.10
N ALA A 30 14.35 0.98 -0.78
CA ALA A 30 15.29 0.43 -1.75
C ALA A 30 16.54 -0.15 -1.08
N LYS A 31 17.06 0.51 -0.04
CA LYS A 31 18.26 0.07 0.71
C LYS A 31 17.98 -0.98 1.79
N MET A 32 16.70 -1.23 2.11
CA MET A 32 16.29 -2.13 3.18
C MET A 32 16.48 -3.62 2.78
N PRO A 33 16.90 -4.50 3.71
CA PRO A 33 16.94 -5.94 3.45
C PRO A 33 15.55 -6.52 3.17
N HIS A 34 15.48 -7.54 2.31
CA HIS A 34 14.21 -8.13 1.87
C HIS A 34 13.31 -8.59 3.03
N SER A 35 13.88 -9.16 4.10
CA SER A 35 13.11 -9.62 5.26
C SER A 35 12.40 -8.47 6.01
N TRP A 36 13.01 -7.29 6.07
CA TRP A 36 12.41 -6.09 6.65
C TRP A 36 11.33 -5.51 5.73
N PHE A 37 11.55 -5.54 4.42
CA PHE A 37 10.54 -5.13 3.45
C PHE A 37 9.25 -5.98 3.58
N LEU A 38 9.39 -7.30 3.74
CA LEU A 38 8.26 -8.19 4.03
C LEU A 38 7.53 -7.85 5.33
N ARG A 39 8.24 -7.34 6.35
CA ARG A 39 7.61 -6.87 7.60
C ARG A 39 6.83 -5.58 7.38
N CYS A 40 7.35 -4.64 6.59
CA CYS A 40 6.63 -3.42 6.21
C CYS A 40 5.31 -3.75 5.48
N ILE A 41 5.34 -4.69 4.52
CA ILE A 41 4.14 -5.15 3.81
C ILE A 41 3.11 -5.70 4.78
N LYS A 42 3.51 -6.59 5.68
CA LYS A 42 2.62 -7.17 6.69
C LYS A 42 2.05 -6.12 7.63
N ALA A 43 2.86 -5.14 8.04
CA ALA A 43 2.42 -4.04 8.91
C ALA A 43 1.39 -3.14 8.21
N VAL A 44 1.66 -2.72 6.97
CA VAL A 44 0.73 -1.90 6.19
C VAL A 44 -0.56 -2.68 5.90
N ALA A 45 -0.46 -3.94 5.48
CA ALA A 45 -1.63 -4.80 5.24
C ALA A 45 -2.48 -4.97 6.52
N TRP A 46 -1.84 -5.10 7.68
CA TRP A 46 -2.53 -5.17 8.96
C TRP A 46 -3.24 -3.85 9.32
N LEU A 47 -2.58 -2.70 9.13
CA LEU A 47 -3.19 -1.39 9.34
C LEU A 47 -4.41 -1.22 8.43
N MET A 48 -4.25 -1.51 7.13
CA MET A 48 -5.33 -1.45 6.14
C MET A 48 -6.52 -2.30 6.54
N LYS A 49 -6.29 -3.57 6.90
CA LYS A 49 -7.35 -4.47 7.36
C LYS A 49 -8.04 -3.95 8.63
N THR A 50 -7.30 -3.32 9.53
CA THR A 50 -7.81 -2.85 10.82
C THR A 50 -8.71 -1.62 10.67
N PHE A 51 -8.32 -0.67 9.81
CA PHE A 51 -9.07 0.57 9.59
C PHE A 51 -10.13 0.46 8.49
N ASP A 52 -9.93 -0.41 7.49
CA ASP A 52 -10.88 -0.61 6.39
C ASP A 52 -11.74 -1.86 6.60
N ARG A 53 -12.61 -1.81 7.61
CA ARG A 53 -13.57 -2.89 7.90
C ARG A 53 -14.58 -3.08 6.79
N ARG A 54 -14.96 -2.01 6.08
CA ARG A 54 -15.94 -2.06 5.00
C ARG A 54 -15.43 -2.95 3.87
N ARG A 55 -14.21 -2.68 3.38
CA ARG A 55 -13.64 -3.43 2.26
C ARG A 55 -13.37 -4.89 2.60
N TYR A 56 -13.14 -5.21 3.88
CA TYR A 56 -13.10 -6.59 4.35
C TYR A 56 -14.44 -7.31 4.12
N PHE A 57 -15.56 -6.69 4.51
CA PHE A 57 -16.89 -7.28 4.31
C PHE A 57 -17.26 -7.37 2.83
N ASP A 58 -16.93 -6.36 2.03
CA ASP A 58 -17.14 -6.38 0.58
C ASP A 58 -16.36 -7.55 -0.07
N ALA A 59 -15.09 -7.74 0.31
CA ALA A 59 -14.28 -8.85 -0.18
C ALA A 59 -14.86 -10.21 0.25
N LYS A 60 -15.37 -10.32 1.48
CA LYS A 60 -16.03 -11.53 1.95
C LYS A 60 -17.30 -11.83 1.16
N ALA A 61 -18.17 -10.84 0.94
CA ALA A 61 -19.38 -11.02 0.15
C ALA A 61 -19.06 -11.46 -1.28
N ASN A 62 -18.01 -10.90 -1.90
CA ASN A 62 -17.54 -11.34 -3.22
C ASN A 62 -17.06 -12.80 -3.22
N LEU A 63 -16.32 -13.22 -2.19
CA LEU A 63 -15.87 -14.61 -2.06
C LEU A 63 -17.03 -15.56 -1.75
N ASP A 64 -18.00 -15.14 -0.95
CA ASP A 64 -19.21 -15.92 -0.66
C ASP A 64 -20.05 -16.11 -1.93
N PHE A 65 -20.16 -15.07 -2.77
CA PHE A 65 -20.84 -15.15 -4.06
C PHE A 65 -20.13 -16.08 -5.06
N VAL A 66 -18.80 -15.95 -5.21
CA VAL A 66 -18.04 -16.70 -6.22
C VAL A 66 -17.80 -18.15 -5.79
N PHE A 67 -17.46 -18.38 -4.53
CA PHE A 67 -17.07 -19.71 -4.04
C PHE A 67 -18.18 -20.44 -3.31
N GLY A 68 -19.21 -19.76 -2.79
CA GLY A 68 -20.25 -20.40 -1.99
C GLY A 68 -19.66 -21.30 -0.90
N ASP A 69 -20.06 -22.57 -0.92
CA ASP A 69 -19.61 -23.61 0.01
C ASP A 69 -18.36 -24.37 -0.46
N SER A 70 -17.84 -24.09 -1.66
CA SER A 70 -16.62 -24.75 -2.19
C SER A 70 -15.33 -24.37 -1.46
N LYS A 71 -15.39 -23.35 -0.58
CA LYS A 71 -14.29 -22.92 0.29
C LYS A 71 -14.78 -22.67 1.70
N SER A 72 -13.98 -23.11 2.67
CA SER A 72 -14.27 -22.84 4.09
C SER A 72 -14.12 -21.36 4.41
N GLU A 73 -14.74 -20.91 5.50
CA GLU A 73 -14.61 -19.53 5.97
C GLU A 73 -13.16 -19.15 6.32
N GLU A 74 -12.37 -20.12 6.79
CA GLU A 74 -10.94 -19.95 7.07
C GLU A 74 -10.15 -19.74 5.78
N GLU A 75 -10.48 -20.47 4.70
CA GLU A 75 -9.86 -20.27 3.39
C GLU A 75 -10.19 -18.89 2.84
N LYS A 76 -11.47 -18.47 2.89
CA LYS A 76 -11.88 -17.13 2.45
C LYS A 76 -11.16 -16.05 3.24
N LYS A 77 -11.06 -16.19 4.57
CA LYS A 77 -10.27 -15.27 5.44
C LYS A 77 -8.79 -15.22 5.04
N ARG A 78 -8.19 -16.35 4.69
CA ARG A 78 -6.79 -16.41 4.20
C ARG A 78 -6.64 -15.68 2.87
N ILE A 79 -7.58 -15.86 1.94
CA ILE A 79 -7.58 -15.15 0.65
C ILE A 79 -7.67 -13.64 0.88
N ILE A 80 -8.61 -13.17 1.72
CA ILE A 80 -8.75 -11.74 2.03
C ILE A 80 -7.47 -11.18 2.64
N LYS A 81 -6.89 -11.87 3.64
CA LYS A 81 -5.61 -11.48 4.25
C LYS A 81 -4.52 -11.35 3.19
N LYS A 82 -4.41 -12.33 2.29
CA LYS A 82 -3.41 -12.32 1.22
C LYS A 82 -3.66 -11.18 0.22
N GLY A 83 -4.92 -10.84 -0.04
CA GLY A 83 -5.31 -9.67 -0.83
C GLY A 83 -4.76 -8.36 -0.25
N TYR A 84 -4.90 -8.14 1.05
CA TYR A 84 -4.32 -6.97 1.73
C TYR A 84 -2.78 -6.97 1.67
N GLU A 85 -2.14 -8.12 1.89
CA GLU A 85 -0.67 -8.25 1.77
C GLU A 85 -0.20 -7.92 0.35
N ASN A 86 -0.88 -8.44 -0.67
CA ASN A 86 -0.53 -8.19 -2.07
C ASN A 86 -0.74 -6.71 -2.44
N PHE A 87 -1.81 -6.10 -1.96
CA PHE A 87 -2.06 -4.68 -2.23
C PHE A 87 -1.02 -3.78 -1.55
N ALA A 88 -0.66 -4.08 -0.30
CA ALA A 88 0.43 -3.39 0.39
C ALA A 88 1.78 -3.59 -0.32
N PHE A 89 2.07 -4.80 -0.82
CA PHE A 89 3.24 -5.06 -1.64
C PHE A 89 3.25 -4.17 -2.89
N ILE A 90 2.16 -4.12 -3.66
CA ILE A 90 2.10 -3.29 -4.88
C ILE A 90 2.38 -1.82 -4.57
N ILE A 91 1.77 -1.26 -3.52
CA ILE A 91 2.01 0.14 -3.13
C ILE A 91 3.48 0.38 -2.79
N LEU A 92 4.04 -0.43 -1.89
CA LEU A 92 5.41 -0.23 -1.40
C LEU A 92 6.45 -0.52 -2.49
N GLU A 93 6.24 -1.55 -3.31
CA GLU A 93 7.13 -1.91 -4.40
C GLU A 93 7.10 -0.85 -5.52
N THR A 94 5.92 -0.28 -5.84
CA THR A 94 5.82 0.81 -6.83
C THR A 94 6.61 2.04 -6.39
N ILE A 95 6.64 2.34 -5.09
CA ILE A 95 7.46 3.42 -4.54
C ILE A 95 8.95 3.02 -4.56
N ARG A 96 9.26 1.79 -4.14
CA ARG A 96 10.63 1.27 -4.03
C ARG A 96 11.36 1.16 -5.37
N VAL A 97 10.70 0.64 -6.40
CA VAL A 97 11.31 0.30 -7.70
C VAL A 97 11.91 1.50 -8.41
N ILE A 98 11.39 2.70 -8.16
CA ILE A 98 11.91 3.96 -8.70
C ILE A 98 13.33 4.26 -8.20
N PHE A 99 13.71 3.72 -7.04
CA PHE A 99 14.98 3.98 -6.36
C PHE A 99 15.94 2.79 -6.39
N ILE A 100 15.57 1.68 -7.04
CA ILE A 100 16.47 0.54 -7.25
C ILE A 100 17.41 0.91 -8.41
N PRO A 101 18.74 0.85 -8.22
CA PRO A 101 19.70 1.08 -9.31
C PRO A 101 19.46 0.05 -10.42
N LYS A 102 19.31 0.54 -11.65
CA LYS A 102 18.99 -0.29 -12.83
C LYS A 102 20.24 -0.89 -13.47
N ASP A 103 21.36 -0.27 -13.20
CA ASP A 103 22.73 -0.60 -13.56
C ASP A 103 23.20 -1.98 -13.04
N GLU A 104 22.43 -2.62 -12.16
CA GLU A 104 22.66 -4.00 -11.70
C GLU A 104 21.90 -5.06 -12.54
N TYR A 105 21.08 -4.64 -13.51
CA TYR A 105 20.18 -5.49 -14.30
C TYR A 105 20.30 -5.34 -15.84
N ASP A 106 21.23 -4.50 -16.32
CA ASP A 106 21.64 -4.37 -17.74
C ASP A 106 22.97 -5.09 -17.99
#